data_AF-A0A183PIN1-F1
#
_entry.id   AF-A0A183PIN1-F1
#
_cell.length_a   1.000
_cell.length_b   1.000
_cell.length_c   1.000
_cell.angle_alpha   90.00
_cell.angle_beta   90.00
_cell.angle_gamma   90.00
#
_symmetry.space_group_name_H-M   'P 1'
#
loop_
_entity.id
_entity.type
_entity.pdbx_description
1 polymer ?
#
loop_
_entity_poly.entity_id
_entity_poly.type
_entity_poly.pdbx_seq_one_letter_code
_entity_poly.pdbx_strand_id
1 'polypeptide(L)' 'MTVRKINSRKATGPDNIPAEVLKSDTEATAKMLNILFEKIWEETDWKEGYFIKIPKKGDLSKCEN' A
#
# COMPACT_ATOMS: atom_id res chain seq x y z
N MET A 1 -10.08 -11.31 4.04
CA MET A 1 -9.10 -12.41 3.79
C MET A 1 -8.07 -12.01 2.72
N THR A 2 -7.44 -10.84 2.83
CA THR A 2 -6.54 -10.30 1.79
C THR A 2 -5.08 -10.38 2.22
N VAL A 3 -4.80 -10.14 3.50
CA VAL A 3 -3.46 -10.23 4.13
C VAL A 3 -2.81 -11.61 3.96
N ARG A 4 -3.61 -12.69 3.98
CA ARG A 4 -3.14 -14.07 3.74
C ARG A 4 -2.54 -14.28 2.34
N LYS A 5 -2.98 -13.48 1.35
CA LYS A 5 -2.54 -13.56 -0.05
C LYS A 5 -1.27 -12.75 -0.35
N ILE A 6 -0.72 -12.02 0.62
CA ILE A 6 0.56 -11.30 0.44
C ILE A 6 1.64 -12.32 0.02
N ASN A 7 2.64 -11.94 -0.77
CA ASN A 7 3.73 -12.87 -1.12
C ASN A 7 4.80 -12.86 -0.03
N SER A 8 5.27 -14.04 0.37
CA SER A 8 6.44 -14.17 1.26
C SER A 8 7.74 -13.98 0.48
N ARG A 9 8.84 -13.71 1.21
CA ARG A 9 10.21 -13.54 0.72
C ARG A 9 10.37 -12.38 -0.28
N LYS A 10 9.47 -11.40 -0.20
CA LYS A 10 9.65 -10.10 -0.87
C LYS A 10 10.68 -9.29 -0.08
N ALA A 11 11.45 -8.46 -0.78
CA ALA A 11 12.31 -7.47 -0.13
C ALA A 11 11.44 -6.57 0.77
N THR A 12 11.98 -6.22 1.93
CA THR A 12 11.29 -5.36 2.89
C THR A 12 11.13 -3.95 2.30
N GLY A 13 10.09 -3.25 2.74
CA GLY A 13 9.94 -1.84 2.45
C GLY A 13 10.96 -0.99 3.21
N PRO A 14 10.88 0.34 3.09
CA PRO A 14 11.69 1.29 3.86
C PRO A 14 11.53 1.14 5.38
N ASP A 15 10.41 0.58 5.82
CA ASP A 15 10.11 0.24 7.21
C ASP A 15 10.89 -0.99 7.72
N ASN A 16 11.58 -1.71 6.83
CA ASN A 16 12.27 -2.97 7.10
C ASN A 16 11.35 -4.07 7.66
N ILE A 17 10.03 -3.97 7.45
CA ILE A 17 9.05 -4.94 7.95
C ILE A 17 8.87 -6.07 6.92
N PRO A 18 9.15 -7.33 7.27
CA PRO A 18 8.89 -8.47 6.39
C PRO A 18 7.39 -8.72 6.18
N ALA A 19 7.03 -9.14 4.98
CA ALA A 19 5.66 -9.52 4.62
C ALA A 19 5.11 -10.68 5.48
N GLU A 20 5.99 -11.51 6.01
CA GLU A 20 5.71 -12.62 6.92
C GLU A 20 5.09 -12.16 8.24
N VAL A 21 5.50 -10.98 8.74
CA VAL A 21 4.98 -10.42 10.01
C VAL A 21 3.50 -10.08 9.87
N LEU A 22 3.10 -9.55 8.72
CA LEU A 22 1.69 -9.25 8.44
C LEU A 22 0.86 -10.53 8.31
N LYS A 23 1.48 -11.66 7.95
CA LYS A 23 0.81 -12.96 7.82
C LYS A 23 0.71 -13.75 9.11
N SER A 24 1.59 -13.54 10.08
CA SER A 24 1.64 -14.37 11.29
C SER A 24 0.40 -14.19 12.17
N ASP A 25 -0.10 -12.95 12.28
CA ASP A 25 -1.37 -12.65 12.95
C ASP A 25 -2.28 -11.84 12.03
N THR A 26 -3.06 -12.56 11.22
CA THR A 26 -3.95 -11.95 10.23
C THR A 26 -5.10 -11.17 10.84
N GLU A 27 -5.51 -11.50 12.08
CA GLU A 27 -6.63 -10.83 12.72
C GLU A 27 -6.19 -9.53 13.37
N ALA A 28 -5.11 -9.54 14.15
CA ALA A 28 -4.54 -8.34 14.73
C ALA A 28 -4.09 -7.36 13.64
N THR A 29 -3.42 -7.86 12.59
CA THR A 29 -2.99 -7.04 11.45
C THR A 29 -4.18 -6.40 10.74
N ALA A 30 -5.28 -7.14 10.53
CA ALA A 30 -6.47 -6.59 9.89
C ALA A 30 -7.13 -5.49 10.75
N LYS A 31 -7.24 -5.69 12.06
CA LYS A 31 -7.78 -4.67 12.99
C LYS A 31 -6.93 -3.40 12.98
N MET A 32 -5.61 -3.56 13.04
CA MET A 32 -4.66 -2.45 13.06
C MET A 32 -4.67 -1.66 11.75
N LEU A 33 -4.74 -2.36 10.60
CA LEU A 33 -4.89 -1.72 9.28
C LEU A 33 -6.22 -0.98 9.13
N ASN A 34 -7.33 -1.53 9.63
CA ASN A 34 -8.63 -0.86 9.56
C ASN A 34 -8.61 0.49 10.30
N ILE A 35 -8.10 0.50 11.54
CA ILE A 35 -7.98 1.74 12.34
C ILE A 35 -7.07 2.75 11.64
N LEU A 36 -5.96 2.28 11.04
CA LEU A 36 -5.04 3.15 10.31
C LEU A 36 -5.71 3.76 9.08
N PHE A 37 -6.46 2.98 8.30
CA PHE A 37 -7.17 3.49 7.14
C PHE A 37 -8.28 4.46 7.50
N GLU A 38 -9.01 4.23 8.59
CA GLU A 38 -10.00 5.19 9.13
C GLU A 38 -9.34 6.52 9.47
N LYS A 39 -8.20 6.49 10.20
CA LYS A 39 -7.44 7.70 10.52
C LYS A 39 -6.93 8.43 9.28
N ILE A 40 -6.34 7.70 8.34
CA ILE A 40 -5.87 8.31 7.08
C ILE A 40 -7.05 8.95 6.36
N TRP A 41 -8.18 8.25 6.28
CA TRP A 41 -9.39 8.73 5.61
C TRP A 41 -9.95 10.02 6.23
N GLU A 42 -9.95 10.11 7.56
CA GLU A 42 -10.41 11.30 8.30
C GLU A 42 -9.42 12.47 8.22
N GLU A 43 -8.11 12.19 8.25
CA GLU A 43 -7.07 13.23 8.20
C GLU A 43 -6.83 13.77 6.79
N THR A 44 -7.19 13.02 5.75
CA THR A 44 -7.01 13.47 4.36
C THR A 44 -8.25 14.19 3.86
N ASP A 45 -8.13 15.51 3.73
CA ASP A 45 -9.00 16.30 2.87
C ASP A 45 -8.61 15.94 1.42
N TRP A 46 -9.25 14.93 0.81
CA TRP A 46 -8.98 14.39 -0.53
C TRP A 46 -9.20 15.41 -1.69
N LYS A 47 -9.04 16.70 -1.42
CA LYS A 47 -9.26 17.82 -2.35
C LYS A 47 -8.31 17.79 -3.54
N GLU A 48 -7.11 17.23 -3.38
CA GLU A 48 -6.10 17.14 -4.42
C GLU A 48 -5.83 15.66 -4.77
N GLY A 49 -6.56 15.14 -5.76
CA GLY A 49 -6.26 13.82 -6.32
C GLY A 49 -5.05 13.89 -7.25
N TYR A 50 -3.95 13.23 -6.91
CA TYR A 50 -2.78 13.16 -7.79
C TYR A 50 -3.09 12.26 -9.00
N PHE A 51 -3.44 12.87 -10.15
CA PHE A 51 -3.61 12.16 -11.41
C PHE A 51 -2.23 11.82 -12.00
N ILE A 52 -1.62 10.74 -11.52
CA ILE A 52 -0.42 10.18 -12.16
C ILE A 52 -0.88 9.52 -13.46
N LYS A 53 -0.61 10.18 -14.59
CA LYS A 53 -0.80 9.60 -15.91
C LYS A 53 0.24 8.50 -16.08
N ILE A 54 -0.17 7.23 -15.95
CA ILE A 54 0.67 6.11 -16.33
C ILE A 54 0.68 6.05 -17.86
N PRO A 55 1.85 6.24 -18.51
CA PRO A 55 1.90 6.16 -19.96
C PRO A 55 1.53 4.75 -20.43
N LYS A 56 0.82 4.69 -21.57
CA LYS A 56 0.49 3.41 -22.20
C LYS A 56 1.78 2.79 -22.75
N LYS A 57 1.87 1.46 -22.69
CA LYS A 57 3.01 0.70 -23.20
C LYS A 57 3.31 1.12 -24.65
N GLY A 58 4.48 1.74 -24.87
CA GLY A 58 4.94 2.23 -26.17
C GLY A 58 5.18 3.75 -26.22
N ASP A 59 4.57 4.52 -25.32
CA ASP A 59 4.76 5.96 -25.27
C ASP A 59 5.67 6.33 -24.09
N LEU A 60 6.94 6.61 -24.38
CA LEU A 60 7.99 6.92 -23.38
C LEU A 60 8.12 8.42 -23.13
N SER A 61 7.20 9.24 -23.64
CA SER A 61 7.45 10.66 -23.86
C SER A 61 7.40 11.55 -22.61
N LYS A 62 7.38 11.00 -21.39
CA LYS A 62 7.76 11.61 -20.09
C LYS A 62 7.23 10.76 -18.94
N CYS A 63 8.14 10.08 -18.24
CA CYS A 63 7.93 9.66 -16.86
C CYS A 63 8.85 10.52 -15.99
N GLU A 64 8.36 11.66 -15.51
CA GLU A 64 9.00 12.40 -14.44
C GLU A 64 8.30 12.08 -13.12
N ASN A 65 9.11 12.04 -12.05
CA ASN A 65 8.74 11.60 -10.71
C ASN A 65 8.02 12.71 -9.95
#